data_AF-A0A847QDA2-F1
#
_entry.id   AF-A0A847QDA2-F1
#
_cell.length_a   1.000
_cell.length_b   1.000
_cell.length_c   1.000
_cell.angle_alpha   90.00
_cell.angle_beta   90.00
_cell.angle_gamma   90.00
#
_symmetry.space_group_name_H-M   'P 1'
#
loop_
_entity.id
_entity.type
_entity.pdbx_description
1 polymer ?
#
loop_
_entity_poly.entity_id
_entity_poly.type
_entity_poly.pdbx_seq_one_letter_code
_entity_poly.pdbx_strand_id
1 'polypeptide(L)'
;MKVNCIHCKKEINKLIQKNFDEYIVGRYQCTNCKSKQNRYISELDLMIFFGINSISYALAIFIVFSIFDFVHNIIISSILIFIFFIGLLLFFKFIPIWIYNNPPLKSNWKNTVFTEEEKLISKRMKWQFIMFLLVSFMFGTSKEFTKFFYILIIAFIIIILIKIYLLYKRELKRISK
;
A
#
# COMPACT_ATOMS: atom_id res chain seq x y z
N MET A 1 7.40 -15.47 -1.77
CA MET A 1 7.11 -15.31 -3.21
C MET A 1 8.29 -14.58 -3.85
N LYS A 2 8.85 -15.09 -4.96
CA LYS A 2 10.04 -14.51 -5.60
C LYS A 2 9.67 -13.99 -6.98
N VAL A 3 10.06 -12.75 -7.29
CA VAL A 3 9.93 -12.17 -8.64
C VAL A 3 11.30 -11.99 -9.23
N ASN A 4 11.49 -12.55 -10.41
CA ASN A 4 12.76 -12.50 -11.14
C ASN A 4 12.63 -11.56 -12.33
N CYS A 5 13.74 -10.91 -12.67
CA CYS A 5 13.84 -10.12 -13.90
C CYS A 5 13.66 -11.02 -15.12
N ILE A 6 12.88 -10.56 -16.10
CA ILE A 6 12.62 -11.30 -17.35
C ILE A 6 13.91 -11.56 -18.14
N HIS A 7 14.86 -10.62 -18.12
CA HIS A 7 16.09 -10.71 -18.92
C HIS A 7 17.24 -11.40 -18.18
N CYS A 8 17.56 -10.97 -16.95
CA CYS A 8 18.74 -11.47 -16.23
C CYS A 8 18.42 -12.54 -15.18
N LYS A 9 17.14 -12.91 -14.98
CA LYS A 9 16.65 -13.89 -13.99
C LYS A 9 17.02 -13.61 -12.52
N LYS A 10 17.69 -12.50 -12.22
CA LYS A 10 17.98 -12.06 -10.84
C LYS A 10 16.72 -11.57 -10.14
N GLU A 11 16.67 -11.77 -8.82
CA GLU A 11 15.54 -11.36 -7.97
C GLU A 11 15.38 -9.83 -7.95
N ILE A 12 14.14 -9.34 -8.12
CA ILE A 12 13.80 -7.91 -8.15
C ILE A 12 12.83 -7.49 -7.03
N ASN A 13 12.60 -8.35 -6.03
CA ASN A 13 11.69 -8.06 -4.92
C ASN A 13 11.98 -6.73 -4.21
N LYS A 14 13.27 -6.45 -3.93
CA LYS A 14 13.69 -5.18 -3.30
C LYS A 14 13.36 -3.95 -4.16
N LEU A 15 13.51 -4.07 -5.48
CA LEU A 15 13.16 -3.00 -6.43
C LEU A 15 11.65 -2.75 -6.44
N ILE A 16 10.86 -3.82 -6.49
CA ILE A 16 9.39 -3.73 -6.46
C ILE A 16 8.96 -3.05 -5.17
N GLN A 17 9.46 -3.52 -4.01
CA GLN A 17 9.12 -2.94 -2.72
C GLN A 17 9.43 -1.44 -2.68
N LYS A 18 10.67 -1.04 -3.04
CA LYS A 18 11.08 0.36 -3.07
C LYS A 18 10.16 1.22 -3.94
N ASN A 19 9.83 0.76 -5.14
CA ASN A 19 9.01 1.53 -6.07
C ASN A 19 7.55 1.65 -5.61
N PHE A 20 7.00 0.63 -4.96
CA PHE A 20 5.68 0.72 -4.33
C PHE A 20 5.67 1.68 -3.15
N ASP A 21 6.69 1.62 -2.28
CA ASP A 21 6.85 2.53 -1.13
C ASP A 21 7.01 4.00 -1.59
N GLU A 22 7.65 4.21 -2.74
CA GLU A 22 7.79 5.53 -3.36
C GLU A 22 6.60 5.92 -4.25
N TYR A 23 5.59 5.07 -4.40
CA TYR A 23 4.43 5.25 -5.28
C TYR A 23 4.81 5.60 -6.73
N ILE A 24 5.78 4.87 -7.28
CA ILE A 24 6.27 5.04 -8.65
C ILE A 24 5.40 4.19 -9.59
N VAL A 25 4.71 4.86 -10.52
CA VAL A 25 4.03 4.23 -11.66
C VAL A 25 5.03 3.93 -12.78
N GLY A 26 4.65 3.08 -13.73
CA GLY A 26 5.45 2.76 -14.89
C GLY A 26 6.01 1.34 -14.90
N ARG A 27 6.87 1.09 -15.89
CA ARG A 27 7.63 -0.17 -15.99
C ARG A 27 8.91 -0.05 -15.20
N TYR A 28 9.10 -0.95 -14.25
CA TYR A 28 10.29 -0.92 -13.39
C TYR A 28 11.54 -1.35 -14.15
N GLN A 29 12.62 -0.59 -13.97
CA GLN A 29 13.90 -0.87 -14.57
C GLN A 29 14.74 -1.74 -13.64
N CYS A 30 15.18 -2.91 -14.13
CA CYS A 30 16.03 -3.79 -13.33
C CYS A 30 17.37 -3.11 -13.00
N THR A 31 17.77 -3.13 -11.74
CA THR A 31 19.04 -2.56 -11.27
C THR A 31 20.27 -3.26 -11.83
N ASN A 32 20.16 -4.54 -12.19
CA ASN A 32 21.29 -5.36 -12.60
C ASN A 32 21.58 -5.28 -14.11
N CYS A 33 20.54 -5.39 -14.95
CA CYS A 33 20.70 -5.39 -16.41
C CYS A 33 20.11 -4.14 -17.09
N LYS A 34 19.60 -3.17 -16.32
CA LYS A 34 19.02 -1.91 -16.80
C LYS A 34 17.83 -2.05 -17.78
N SER A 35 17.33 -3.27 -18.01
CA SER A 35 16.16 -3.52 -18.86
C SER A 35 14.85 -3.24 -18.12
N LYS A 36 13.87 -2.64 -18.80
CA LYS A 36 12.52 -2.42 -18.29
C LYS A 36 11.74 -3.74 -18.23
N GLN A 37 10.95 -3.96 -17.19
CA GLN A 37 10.06 -5.12 -17.07
C GLN A 37 8.80 -4.93 -17.95
N ASN A 38 8.17 -6.03 -18.34
CA ASN A 38 6.94 -6.00 -19.16
C ASN A 38 5.73 -5.46 -18.38
N ARG A 39 5.64 -5.80 -17.08
CA ARG A 39 4.57 -5.38 -16.19
C ARG A 39 4.62 -3.86 -16.00
N TYR A 40 3.51 -3.18 -16.30
CA TYR A 40 3.33 -1.74 -16.09
C TYR A 40 2.55 -1.48 -14.80
N ILE A 41 3.16 -0.91 -13.77
CA ILE A 41 2.45 -0.56 -12.53
C ILE A 41 1.72 0.76 -12.73
N SER A 42 0.42 0.74 -12.51
CA SER A 42 -0.49 1.87 -12.75
C SER A 42 -0.87 2.62 -11.48
N GLU A 43 -1.52 3.77 -11.63
CA GLU A 43 -2.10 4.47 -10.47
C GLU A 43 -3.09 3.58 -9.70
N LEU A 44 -3.88 2.74 -10.39
CA LEU A 44 -4.81 1.83 -9.73
C LEU A 44 -4.10 0.85 -8.79
N ASP A 45 -3.02 0.23 -9.25
CA ASP A 45 -2.26 -0.76 -8.47
C ASP A 45 -1.71 -0.12 -7.19
N LEU A 46 -1.18 1.10 -7.33
CA LEU A 46 -0.67 1.88 -6.20
C LEU A 46 -1.79 2.35 -5.27
N MET A 47 -2.99 2.64 -5.79
CA MET A 47 -4.14 3.06 -4.96
C MET A 47 -4.62 1.93 -4.06
N ILE A 48 -4.61 0.69 -4.58
CA ILE A 48 -4.93 -0.51 -3.79
C ILE A 48 -3.87 -0.70 -2.69
N PHE A 49 -2.59 -0.63 -3.07
CA PHE A 49 -1.49 -0.70 -2.09
C PHE A 49 -1.61 0.39 -1.02
N PHE A 50 -1.88 1.63 -1.43
CA PHE A 50 -2.08 2.77 -0.55
C PHE A 50 -3.20 2.54 0.45
N GLY A 51 -4.36 2.04 0.00
CA GLY A 51 -5.49 1.74 0.85
C GLY A 51 -5.15 0.69 1.91
N ILE A 52 -4.55 -0.42 1.49
CA ILE A 52 -4.12 -1.51 2.38
C ILE A 52 -3.11 -0.99 3.41
N ASN A 53 -2.07 -0.26 2.97
CA ASN A 53 -1.06 0.29 3.87
C ASN A 53 -1.67 1.27 4.87
N SER A 54 -2.45 2.24 4.41
CA SER A 54 -3.04 3.29 5.25
C SER A 54 -3.89 2.68 6.37
N ILE A 55 -4.76 1.73 6.03
CA ILE A 55 -5.60 1.04 7.02
C ILE A 55 -4.75 0.23 7.98
N SER A 56 -3.76 -0.51 7.47
CA SER A 56 -2.90 -1.37 8.30
C SER A 56 -2.10 -0.56 9.31
N TYR A 57 -1.52 0.58 8.91
CA TYR A 57 -0.83 1.47 9.84
C TYR A 57 -1.77 2.14 10.83
N ALA A 58 -2.96 2.58 10.41
CA ALA A 58 -3.93 3.17 11.33
C ALA A 58 -4.38 2.16 12.39
N LEU A 59 -4.68 0.93 11.98
CA LEU A 59 -4.99 -0.18 12.91
C LEU A 59 -3.79 -0.51 13.80
N ALA A 60 -2.57 -0.48 13.27
CA ALA A 60 -1.37 -0.72 14.06
C ALA A 60 -1.21 0.28 15.20
N ILE A 61 -1.43 1.57 14.92
CA ILE A 61 -1.44 2.61 15.96
C ILE A 61 -2.50 2.26 17.01
N PHE A 62 -3.74 2.06 16.59
CA PHE A 62 -4.84 1.76 17.51
C PHE A 62 -4.58 0.51 18.38
N ILE A 63 -4.05 -0.56 17.80
CA ILE A 63 -3.73 -1.82 18.51
C ILE A 63 -2.63 -1.59 19.55
N VAL A 64 -1.57 -0.85 19.22
CA VAL A 64 -0.48 -0.57 20.16
C VAL A 64 -1.01 0.16 21.39
N PHE A 65 -1.80 1.21 21.22
CA PHE A 65 -2.42 1.94 22.34
C PHE A 65 -3.39 1.06 23.13
N SER A 66 -4.21 0.27 22.43
CA SER A 66 -5.15 -0.66 23.07
C SER A 66 -4.44 -1.72 23.92
N ILE A 67 -3.28 -2.23 23.49
CA ILE A 67 -2.48 -3.20 24.25
C ILE A 67 -1.98 -2.56 25.54
N PHE A 68 -1.42 -1.35 25.48
CA PHE A 68 -0.96 -0.64 26.68
C PHE A 68 -2.09 -0.33 27.65
N ASP A 69 -3.27 0.00 27.13
CA ASP A 69 -4.46 0.31 27.94
C ASP A 69 -5.09 -0.92 28.59
N PHE A 70 -5.06 -2.08 27.93
CA PHE A 70 -5.71 -3.29 28.39
C PHE A 70 -4.78 -4.16 29.24
N VAL A 71 -3.53 -4.33 28.79
CA VAL A 71 -2.54 -5.16 29.46
C VAL A 71 -1.68 -4.28 30.36
N HIS A 72 -2.03 -4.26 31.64
CA HIS A 72 -1.36 -3.46 32.67
C HIS A 72 0.03 -3.99 33.05
N ASN A 73 0.49 -5.06 32.39
CA ASN A 73 1.83 -5.64 32.57
C ASN A 73 2.73 -5.24 31.39
N ILE A 74 3.66 -4.33 31.66
CA ILE A 74 4.61 -3.78 30.69
C ILE A 74 5.39 -4.87 29.93
N ILE A 75 5.78 -5.96 30.59
CA ILE A 75 6.60 -7.01 29.96
C ILE A 75 5.76 -7.75 28.91
N ILE A 76 4.55 -8.15 29.27
CA ILE A 76 3.64 -8.86 28.37
C ILE A 76 3.24 -7.95 27.20
N SER A 77 2.89 -6.69 27.48
CA SER A 77 2.55 -5.69 26.45
C SER A 77 3.69 -5.50 25.45
N SER A 78 4.93 -5.41 25.94
CA SER A 78 6.12 -5.25 25.08
C SER A 78 6.34 -6.45 24.15
N ILE A 79 6.17 -7.68 24.67
CA ILE A 79 6.29 -8.91 23.88
C ILE A 79 5.22 -8.97 22.79
N LEU A 80 3.96 -8.67 23.14
CA LEU A 80 2.84 -8.67 22.18
C LEU A 80 3.06 -7.65 21.06
N ILE A 81 3.48 -6.44 21.41
CA ILE A 81 3.80 -5.38 20.46
C ILE A 81 4.94 -5.82 19.53
N PHE A 82 6.00 -6.42 20.08
CA PHE A 82 7.13 -6.90 19.28
C PHE A 82 6.71 -7.96 18.25
N ILE A 83 5.93 -8.96 18.67
CA ILE A 83 5.39 -10.01 17.77
C ILE A 83 4.51 -9.37 16.69
N PHE A 84 3.65 -8.42 17.07
CA PHE A 84 2.78 -7.71 16.15
C PHE A 84 3.57 -6.93 15.08
N PHE A 85 4.62 -6.21 15.47
CA PHE A 85 5.49 -5.49 14.53
C PHE A 85 6.25 -6.43 13.58
N ILE A 86 6.70 -7.59 14.05
CA ILE A 86 7.28 -8.62 13.16
C ILE A 86 6.26 -9.05 12.10
N GLY A 87 5.02 -9.31 12.52
CA GLY A 87 3.93 -9.66 11.61
C GLY A 87 3.69 -8.58 10.55
N LEU A 88 3.59 -7.31 10.98
CA LEU A 88 3.44 -6.17 10.07
C LEU A 88 4.61 -6.01 9.10
N LEU A 89 5.85 -6.19 9.57
CA LEU A 89 7.04 -6.10 8.71
C LEU A 89 7.03 -7.16 7.61
N LEU A 90 6.63 -8.39 7.93
CA LEU A 90 6.48 -9.46 6.95
C LEU A 90 5.34 -9.16 5.97
N PHE A 91 4.22 -8.65 6.49
CA PHE A 91 3.07 -8.24 5.68
C PHE A 91 3.43 -7.16 4.66
N PHE A 92 4.09 -6.07 5.08
CA PHE A 92 4.51 -4.99 4.18
C PHE A 92 5.58 -5.40 3.17
N LYS A 93 6.43 -6.39 3.50
CA LYS A 93 7.32 -6.98 2.50
C LYS A 93 6.57 -7.79 1.44
N PHE A 94 5.45 -8.41 1.81
CA PHE A 94 4.73 -9.34 0.94
C PHE A 94 3.74 -8.64 0.00
N ILE A 95 2.98 -7.64 0.46
CA ILE A 95 1.91 -7.01 -0.33
C ILE A 95 2.39 -6.45 -1.68
N PRO A 96 3.47 -5.65 -1.76
CA PRO A 96 3.93 -5.12 -3.05
C PRO A 96 4.21 -6.23 -4.07
N ILE A 97 4.83 -7.30 -3.60
CA ILE A 97 5.16 -8.48 -4.41
C ILE A 97 3.90 -9.20 -4.86
N TRP A 98 2.91 -9.33 -3.97
CA TRP A 98 1.63 -9.94 -4.29
C TRP A 98 0.86 -9.12 -5.33
N ILE A 99 0.74 -7.79 -5.18
CA ILE A 99 0.07 -6.90 -6.15
C ILE A 99 0.80 -6.91 -7.50
N TYR A 100 2.13 -6.94 -7.48
CA TYR A 100 2.92 -6.99 -8.72
C TYR A 100 2.62 -8.25 -9.54
N ASN A 101 2.57 -9.41 -8.89
CA ASN A 101 2.32 -10.71 -9.53
C ASN A 101 0.84 -10.93 -9.87
N ASN A 102 -0.05 -10.49 -8.97
CA ASN A 102 -1.49 -10.64 -9.06
C ASN A 102 -2.12 -9.24 -9.18
N PRO A 103 -2.07 -8.61 -10.37
CA PRO A 103 -2.63 -7.29 -10.57
C PRO A 103 -4.14 -7.33 -10.32
N PRO A 104 -4.64 -6.71 -9.25
CA PRO A 104 -6.05 -6.77 -8.91
C PRO A 104 -6.83 -6.07 -10.02
N LEU A 105 -7.95 -6.66 -10.45
CA LEU A 105 -8.84 -6.11 -11.47
C LEU A 105 -8.24 -6.03 -12.90
N LYS A 106 -6.97 -6.36 -13.13
CA LYS A 106 -6.29 -6.17 -14.44
C LYS A 106 -5.63 -7.43 -15.00
N SER A 107 -6.24 -8.60 -14.81
CA SER A 107 -5.65 -9.87 -15.30
C SER A 107 -5.27 -9.82 -16.79
N ASN A 108 -6.07 -9.13 -17.61
CA ASN A 108 -5.99 -9.19 -19.07
C ASN A 108 -5.16 -8.06 -19.72
N TRP A 109 -4.84 -6.98 -19.01
CA TRP A 109 -4.14 -5.80 -19.58
C TRP A 109 -3.03 -5.24 -18.68
N LYS A 110 -2.41 -6.11 -17.88
CA LYS A 110 -1.33 -5.76 -16.95
C LYS A 110 -0.04 -5.18 -17.59
N ASN A 111 0.11 -5.31 -18.90
CA ASN A 111 1.29 -4.83 -19.65
C ASN A 111 1.04 -3.50 -20.40
N THR A 112 -0.21 -3.03 -20.41
CA THR A 112 -0.60 -1.80 -21.10
C THR A 112 0.02 -0.59 -20.43
N VAL A 113 0.62 0.28 -21.24
CA VAL A 113 1.27 1.51 -20.78
C VAL A 113 0.26 2.64 -20.81
N PHE A 114 0.16 3.38 -19.71
CA PHE A 114 -0.70 4.55 -19.63
C PHE A 114 0.16 5.83 -19.62
N THR A 115 -0.38 6.92 -20.16
CA THR A 115 0.20 8.25 -19.96
C THR A 115 -0.29 8.81 -18.63
N GLU A 116 0.61 8.85 -17.66
CA GLU A 116 0.34 9.25 -16.27
C GLU A 116 1.41 10.24 -15.80
N GLU A 117 0.99 11.21 -15.00
CA GLU A 117 1.90 12.21 -14.42
C GLU A 117 2.58 11.64 -13.18
N GLU A 118 3.60 10.80 -13.39
CA GLU A 118 4.22 9.96 -12.34
C GLU A 118 4.60 10.76 -11.08
N LYS A 119 5.25 11.93 -11.27
CA LYS A 119 5.69 12.80 -10.16
C LYS A 119 4.52 13.36 -9.35
N LEU A 120 3.42 13.71 -10.01
CA LEU A 120 2.24 14.27 -9.37
C LEU A 120 1.47 13.19 -8.60
N ILE A 121 1.36 11.99 -9.17
CA ILE A 121 0.75 10.83 -8.49
C ILE A 121 1.53 10.47 -7.22
N SER A 122 2.85 10.27 -7.35
CA SER A 122 3.71 9.91 -6.20
C SER A 122 3.62 10.95 -5.10
N LYS A 123 3.78 12.25 -5.43
CA LYS A 123 3.68 13.34 -4.45
C LYS A 123 2.32 13.36 -3.76
N ARG A 124 1.23 13.27 -4.53
CA ARG A 124 -0.14 13.28 -3.99
C ARG A 124 -0.38 12.12 -3.03
N MET A 125 0.02 10.90 -3.39
CA MET A 125 -0.21 9.72 -2.56
C MET A 125 0.60 9.76 -1.26
N LYS A 126 1.87 10.19 -1.31
CA LYS A 126 2.69 10.39 -0.09
C LYS A 126 2.05 11.40 0.86
N TRP A 127 1.60 12.54 0.34
CA TRP A 127 0.92 13.55 1.16
C TRP A 127 -0.40 13.03 1.75
N GLN A 128 -1.22 12.34 0.94
CA GLN A 128 -2.46 11.73 1.43
C GLN A 128 -2.18 10.70 2.53
N PHE A 129 -1.10 9.92 2.40
CA PHE A 129 -0.70 8.91 3.38
C PHE A 129 -0.33 9.56 4.71
N ILE A 130 0.57 10.56 4.67
CA ILE A 130 1.03 11.28 5.87
C ILE A 130 -0.13 11.97 6.57
N MET A 131 -0.99 12.68 5.83
CA MET A 131 -2.15 13.35 6.41
C MET A 131 -3.12 12.36 7.05
N PHE A 132 -3.40 11.24 6.38
CA PHE A 132 -4.28 10.21 6.94
C PHE A 132 -3.70 9.59 8.21
N LEU A 133 -2.38 9.33 8.25
CA LEU A 133 -1.72 8.82 9.45
C LEU A 133 -1.79 9.80 10.62
N LEU A 134 -1.57 11.09 10.37
CA LEU A 134 -1.66 12.12 11.41
C LEU A 134 -3.06 12.18 12.02
N VAL A 135 -4.09 12.22 11.17
CA VAL A 135 -5.49 12.23 11.61
C VAL A 135 -5.83 10.93 12.36
N SER A 136 -5.39 9.78 11.83
CA SER A 136 -5.59 8.48 12.47
C SER A 136 -4.91 8.39 13.84
N PHE A 137 -3.72 8.97 13.97
CA PHE A 137 -3.00 9.06 15.25
C PHE A 137 -3.77 9.92 16.26
N MET A 138 -4.24 11.10 15.85
CA MET A 138 -5.00 11.99 16.75
C MET A 138 -6.24 11.30 17.34
N PHE A 139 -6.99 10.55 16.53
CA PHE A 139 -8.19 9.86 17.01
C PHE A 139 -7.92 8.48 17.63
N GLY A 140 -6.87 7.79 17.20
CA GLY A 140 -6.58 6.42 17.63
C GLY A 140 -5.82 6.31 18.96
N THR A 141 -5.32 7.43 19.50
CA THR A 141 -4.56 7.46 20.76
C THR A 141 -5.40 7.79 21.99
N SER A 142 -6.61 8.36 21.81
CA SER A 142 -7.49 8.75 22.91
C SER A 142 -8.73 7.87 22.97
N LYS A 143 -9.01 7.31 24.15
CA LYS A 143 -10.20 6.47 24.39
C LYS A 143 -11.50 7.18 24.05
N GLU A 144 -11.59 8.47 24.37
CA GLU A 144 -12.77 9.30 24.11
C GLU A 144 -13.11 9.37 22.62
N PHE A 145 -12.10 9.33 21.75
CA PHE A 145 -12.27 9.46 20.31
C PHE A 145 -12.31 8.13 19.54
N THR A 146 -12.27 6.99 20.23
CA THR A 146 -12.29 5.65 19.61
C THR A 146 -13.44 5.46 18.62
N LYS A 147 -14.64 5.96 18.94
CA LYS A 147 -15.80 5.89 18.03
C LYS A 147 -15.57 6.68 16.74
N PHE A 148 -14.97 7.87 16.84
CA PHE A 148 -14.61 8.69 15.68
C PHE A 148 -13.50 8.04 14.84
N PHE A 149 -12.55 7.35 15.48
CA PHE A 149 -11.55 6.55 14.78
C PHE A 149 -12.19 5.47 13.89
N TYR A 150 -13.16 4.71 14.40
CA TYR A 150 -13.85 3.71 13.57
C TYR A 150 -14.64 4.33 12.42
N ILE A 151 -15.34 5.45 12.67
CA ILE A 151 -16.05 6.20 11.63
C ILE A 151 -15.06 6.67 10.55
N LEU A 152 -13.89 7.19 10.94
CA LEU A 152 -12.84 7.62 10.04
C LEU A 152 -12.35 6.45 9.16
N ILE A 153 -12.07 5.28 9.74
CA ILE A 153 -11.62 4.10 8.99
C ILE A 153 -12.67 3.66 7.98
N ILE A 154 -13.95 3.59 8.38
CA ILE A 154 -15.04 3.18 7.48
C ILE A 154 -15.20 4.20 6.34
N ALA A 155 -15.24 5.49 6.65
CA ALA A 155 -15.34 6.55 5.66
C ALA A 155 -14.15 6.51 4.67
N PHE A 156 -12.94 6.29 5.19
CA PHE A 156 -11.75 6.15 4.36
C PHE A 156 -11.83 4.94 3.42
N ILE A 157 -12.26 3.78 3.92
CA ILE A 157 -12.47 2.57 3.09
C ILE A 157 -13.43 2.88 1.94
N ILE A 158 -14.57 3.52 2.23
CA ILE A 158 -15.57 3.89 1.22
C ILE A 158 -14.96 4.81 0.15
N ILE A 159 -14.23 5.85 0.57
CA ILE A 159 -13.57 6.80 -0.34
C ILE A 159 -12.55 6.08 -1.23
N ILE A 160 -11.77 5.16 -0.66
CA ILE A 160 -10.78 4.38 -1.41
C ILE A 160 -11.44 3.45 -2.41
N LEU A 161 -12.51 2.76 -2.04
CA LEU A 161 -13.26 1.90 -2.96
C LEU A 161 -13.85 2.70 -4.14
N ILE A 162 -14.45 3.86 -3.87
CA ILE A 162 -14.94 4.77 -4.92
C ILE A 162 -13.79 5.19 -5.84
N LYS A 163 -12.65 5.58 -5.29
CA LYS A 163 -11.50 6.04 -6.07
C LYS A 163 -10.90 4.93 -6.92
N ILE A 164 -10.78 3.71 -6.38
CA ILE A 164 -10.35 2.50 -7.11
C ILE A 164 -11.31 2.25 -8.28
N TYR A 165 -12.63 2.28 -8.04
CA TYR A 165 -13.63 2.08 -9.08
C TYR A 165 -13.52 3.12 -10.21
N LEU A 166 -13.36 4.41 -9.86
CA LEU A 166 -13.22 5.49 -10.83
C LEU A 166 -11.92 5.37 -11.66
N LEU A 167 -10.81 5.01 -11.02
CA LEU A 167 -9.54 4.77 -11.70
C LEU A 167 -9.64 3.58 -12.65
N TYR A 168 -10.22 2.48 -12.19
CA TYR A 168 -10.45 1.29 -13.00
C TYR A 168 -11.26 1.60 -14.27
N LYS A 169 -12.40 2.30 -14.11
CA LYS A 169 -13.25 2.72 -15.24
C LYS A 169 -12.50 3.63 -16.23
N ARG A 170 -11.68 4.54 -15.72
CA ARG A 170 -10.87 5.45 -16.55
C ARG A 170 -9.84 4.70 -17.39
N GLU A 171 -9.14 3.75 -16.80
CA GLU A 171 -8.13 2.95 -17.48
C GLU A 171 -8.75 2.00 -18.49
N LEU A 172 -9.88 1.36 -18.16
CA LEU A 172 -10.66 0.56 -19.11
C LEU A 172 -11.00 1.35 -20.38
N LYS A 173 -11.49 2.57 -20.23
CA LYS A 173 -11.83 3.46 -21.36
C LYS A 173 -10.62 3.82 -22.22
N ARG A 174 -9.40 3.79 -21.67
CA ARG A 174 -8.16 4.04 -22.43
C ARG A 174 -7.71 2.81 -23.21
N ILE A 175 -8.07 1.60 -22.75
CA ILE A 175 -7.74 0.34 -23.43
C ILE A 175 -8.71 0.05 -24.58
N SER A 176 -9.98 0.43 -24.42
CA SER A 176 -11.02 0.22 -25.43
C SER A 176 -10.98 1.24 -26.59
N LYS A 177 -9.95 2.08 -26.67
CA LYS A 177 -9.71 3.05 -27.74
C LYS A 177 -8.52 2.60 -28.55
#